data_AF-A0A4U5PE50-F1
#
_entry.id   AF-A0A4U5PE50-F1
#
_cell.length_a   1.000
_cell.length_b   1.000
_cell.length_c   1.000
_cell.angle_alpha   90.00
_cell.angle_beta   90.00
_cell.angle_gamma   90.00
#
_symmetry.space_group_name_H-M   'P 1'
#
loop_
_entity.id
_entity.type
_entity.pdbx_description
1 polymer ?
#
loop_
_entity_poly.entity_id
_entity_poly.type
_entity_poly.pdbx_seq_one_letter_code
_entity_poly.pdbx_strand_id
1 'polypeptide(L)'
;MGFTRFCDVLALFAVACSTLPTLPFPTAHTTCNYCDTFERPLQDDSYKVGNFLLELVYNTDGYKNCSQEENVKLVRSFLYDLIPLLADNLGEPNPTLPSEPPFHISCSPQEELGRKFESQVIDLIIGFRQTERCGCPVRKPLESLLSLAYEFLKIVNEALDQ
;
A
#
# COMPACT_ATOMS: atom_id res chain seq x y z
N MET A 1 -50.68 -25.48 -27.82
CA MET A 1 -49.78 -24.72 -26.92
C MET A 1 -48.49 -25.53 -26.86
N GLY A 2 -47.40 -25.23 -27.58
CA GLY A 2 -46.90 -23.93 -28.02
C GLY A 2 -45.76 -23.50 -27.08
N PHE A 3 -44.52 -23.64 -27.56
CA PHE A 3 -43.22 -23.21 -27.00
C PHE A 3 -42.66 -24.03 -25.82
N THR A 4 -41.77 -24.99 -26.04
CA THR A 4 -40.32 -24.91 -26.33
C THR A 4 -39.49 -24.10 -25.32
N ARG A 5 -38.64 -24.86 -24.63
CA ARG A 5 -37.19 -24.66 -24.44
C ARG A 5 -36.73 -23.34 -23.82
N PHE A 6 -36.06 -23.44 -22.68
CA PHE A 6 -34.62 -23.21 -22.52
C PHE A 6 -34.37 -23.11 -21.00
N CYS A 7 -33.77 -24.14 -20.41
CA CYS A 7 -32.88 -24.08 -19.22
C CYS A 7 -32.64 -25.45 -18.55
N ASP A 8 -32.77 -26.58 -19.27
CA ASP A 8 -32.30 -27.89 -18.82
C ASP A 8 -30.76 -28.07 -18.93
N VAL A 9 -29.95 -27.03 -18.68
CA VAL A 9 -28.47 -27.13 -18.80
C VAL A 9 -27.69 -26.53 -17.62
N LEU A 10 -28.33 -26.09 -16.53
CA LEU A 10 -27.61 -25.51 -15.38
C LEU A 10 -27.97 -26.07 -14.01
N ALA A 11 -28.40 -27.34 -13.94
CA ALA A 11 -28.62 -28.05 -12.67
C ALA A 11 -27.40 -28.87 -12.19
N LEU A 12 -26.27 -28.84 -12.90
CA LEU A 12 -25.07 -29.64 -12.59
C LEU A 12 -23.92 -28.87 -11.91
N PHE A 13 -24.08 -27.58 -11.62
CA PHE A 13 -23.09 -26.77 -10.87
C PHE A 13 -23.54 -26.36 -9.46
N ALA A 14 -24.62 -26.94 -8.94
CA ALA A 14 -25.13 -26.63 -7.60
C ALA A 14 -24.59 -27.55 -6.48
N VAL A 15 -23.68 -28.50 -6.77
CA VAL A 15 -23.23 -29.52 -5.79
C VAL A 15 -21.71 -29.64 -5.70
N ALA A 16 -20.98 -28.52 -5.73
CA ALA A 16 -19.53 -28.53 -5.55
C ALA A 16 -19.00 -27.47 -4.56
N CYS A 17 -19.87 -26.78 -3.81
CA CYS A 17 -19.45 -25.76 -2.85
C CYS A 17 -19.80 -26.06 -1.38
N SER A 18 -20.20 -27.29 -1.06
CA SER A 18 -20.66 -27.66 0.29
C SER A 18 -19.74 -28.61 1.06
N THR A 19 -18.56 -28.96 0.55
CA THR A 19 -17.58 -29.80 1.30
C THR A 19 -16.13 -29.47 0.96
N LEU A 20 -15.75 -28.20 1.01
CA LEU A 20 -14.34 -27.89 1.28
C LEU A 20 -14.12 -28.11 2.78
N PRO A 21 -13.16 -28.96 3.20
CA PRO A 21 -12.73 -28.96 4.58
C PRO A 21 -12.23 -27.55 4.83
N THR A 22 -12.93 -26.82 5.69
CA THR A 22 -12.41 -25.62 6.33
C THR A 22 -11.16 -26.08 7.06
N LEU A 23 -10.01 -25.99 6.39
CA LEU A 23 -8.72 -26.02 7.04
C LEU A 23 -8.83 -24.98 8.14
N PRO A 24 -8.59 -25.34 9.41
CA PRO A 24 -8.48 -24.32 10.43
C PRO A 24 -7.32 -23.46 9.97
N PHE A 25 -7.62 -22.26 9.45
CA PHE A 25 -6.68 -21.18 9.51
C PHE A 25 -6.19 -21.19 10.96
N PRO A 26 -4.87 -21.30 11.21
CA PRO A 26 -4.40 -21.12 12.56
C PRO A 26 -4.96 -19.77 12.99
N THR A 27 -5.94 -19.80 13.87
CA THR A 27 -6.37 -18.66 14.65
C THR A 27 -5.15 -18.34 15.48
N ALA A 28 -4.24 -17.58 14.89
CA ALA A 28 -3.43 -16.66 15.64
C ALA A 28 -4.47 -15.85 16.41
N HIS A 29 -4.74 -16.30 17.64
CA HIS A 29 -5.40 -15.49 18.63
C HIS A 29 -4.46 -14.31 18.82
N THR A 30 -4.61 -13.28 17.99
CA THR A 30 -4.07 -11.96 18.28
C THR A 30 -4.84 -11.54 19.52
N THR A 31 -4.30 -11.88 20.67
CA THR A 31 -4.86 -11.46 21.94
C THR A 31 -4.74 -9.95 21.96
N CYS A 32 -5.84 -9.25 21.66
CA CYS A 32 -5.97 -7.79 21.69
C CYS A 32 -5.91 -7.30 23.14
N ASN A 33 -4.82 -7.59 23.86
CA ASN A 33 -4.76 -7.40 25.30
C ASN A 33 -4.20 -6.03 25.71
N TYR A 34 -3.48 -5.32 24.83
CA TYR A 34 -2.84 -4.03 25.13
C TYR A 34 -2.69 -3.16 23.87
N CYS A 35 -3.22 -1.93 23.87
CA CYS A 35 -3.07 -1.03 22.71
C CYS A 35 -1.67 -0.42 22.58
N ASP A 36 -1.03 -0.12 23.71
CA ASP A 36 0.34 0.42 23.74
C ASP A 36 1.36 -0.52 23.06
N THR A 37 1.09 -1.83 23.05
CA THR A 37 1.96 -2.81 22.39
C THR A 37 1.85 -2.83 20.88
N PHE A 38 0.76 -2.29 20.31
CA PHE A 38 0.57 -2.21 18.86
C PHE A 38 0.98 -0.85 18.28
N GLU A 39 0.80 0.23 19.05
CA GLU A 39 1.11 1.59 18.58
C GLU A 39 2.60 1.76 18.25
N ARG A 40 3.49 1.27 19.11
CA ARG A 40 4.94 1.41 18.91
C ARG A 40 5.44 0.70 17.64
N PRO A 41 5.14 -0.59 17.38
CA PRO A 41 5.50 -1.24 16.12
C PRO A 41 4.99 -0.49 14.89
N LEU A 42 3.73 -0.01 14.92
CA LEU A 42 3.18 0.77 13.81
C LEU A 42 3.88 2.10 13.60
N GLN A 43 4.24 2.78 14.69
CA GLN A 43 5.03 3.99 14.63
C GLN A 43 6.42 3.73 14.04
N ASP A 44 7.09 2.66 14.46
CA ASP A 44 8.40 2.27 13.95
C ASP A 44 8.35 1.92 12.46
N ASP A 45 7.34 1.18 12.02
CA ASP A 45 7.17 0.80 10.62
C ASP A 45 6.79 1.99 9.75
N SER A 46 5.90 2.86 10.23
CA SER A 46 5.60 4.14 9.57
C SER A 46 6.83 5.01 9.43
N TYR A 47 7.69 5.06 10.45
CA TYR A 47 8.93 5.83 10.42
C TYR A 47 9.96 5.25 9.44
N LYS A 48 10.05 3.92 9.32
CA LYS A 48 10.91 3.27 8.31
C LYS A 48 10.50 3.68 6.89
N VAL A 49 9.20 3.64 6.58
CA VAL A 49 8.70 4.06 5.26
C VAL A 49 9.01 5.54 5.01
N GLY A 50 8.76 6.41 6.00
CA GLY A 50 9.05 7.84 5.91
C GLY A 50 10.53 8.17 5.73
N ASN A 51 11.42 7.49 6.45
CA ASN A 51 12.87 7.66 6.29
C ASN A 51 13.36 7.18 4.93
N PHE A 52 12.81 6.08 4.44
CA PHE A 52 13.21 5.54 3.13
C PHE A 52 12.79 6.48 1.99
N LEU A 53 11.61 7.12 2.12
CA LEU A 53 11.19 8.23 1.24
C LEU A 53 12.16 9.42 1.31
N LEU A 54 12.47 9.89 2.52
CA LEU A 54 13.39 11.02 2.75
C LEU A 54 14.74 10.79 2.09
N GLU A 55 15.33 9.61 2.32
CA GLU A 55 16.62 9.24 1.75
C GLU A 55 16.63 9.32 0.22
N LEU A 56 15.52 8.98 -0.44
CA LEU A 56 15.47 9.01 -1.91
C LEU A 56 15.14 10.40 -2.46
N VAL A 57 14.23 11.14 -1.84
CA VAL A 57 13.87 12.51 -2.26
C VAL A 57 15.10 13.42 -2.23
N TYR A 58 15.93 13.29 -1.20
CA TYR A 58 17.12 14.14 -1.00
C TYR A 58 18.41 13.54 -1.54
N ASN A 59 18.37 12.38 -2.22
CA ASN A 59 19.55 11.81 -2.86
C ASN A 59 19.84 12.49 -4.20
N THR A 60 20.83 13.39 -4.18
CA THR A 60 21.29 14.15 -5.35
C THR A 60 22.13 13.35 -6.34
N ASP A 61 22.74 12.25 -5.90
CA ASP A 61 23.75 11.51 -6.67
C ASP A 61 23.16 10.29 -7.40
N GLY A 62 21.88 9.98 -7.16
CA GLY A 62 21.27 8.73 -7.62
C GLY A 62 21.59 7.56 -6.69
N TYR A 63 20.92 6.42 -6.87
CA TYR A 63 21.19 5.21 -6.07
C TYR A 63 22.02 4.19 -6.86
N LYS A 64 23.17 3.75 -6.31
CA LYS A 64 24.01 2.66 -6.86
C LYS A 64 24.20 2.73 -8.39
N ASN A 65 24.62 3.88 -8.91
CA ASN A 65 24.84 4.16 -10.34
C ASN A 65 23.58 4.32 -11.22
N CYS A 66 22.41 4.49 -10.63
CA CYS A 66 21.22 4.96 -11.36
C CYS A 66 21.21 6.49 -11.40
N SER A 67 20.53 7.08 -12.40
CA SER A 67 20.43 8.54 -12.51
C SER A 67 19.50 9.13 -11.45
N GLN A 68 19.67 10.43 -11.17
CA GLN A 68 18.75 11.21 -10.34
C GLN A 68 17.32 11.20 -10.92
N GLU A 69 17.18 11.27 -12.24
CA GLU A 69 15.89 11.20 -12.92
C GLU A 69 15.13 9.90 -12.59
N GLU A 70 15.82 8.77 -12.55
CA GLU A 70 15.19 7.50 -12.21
C GLU A 70 14.81 7.43 -10.72
N ASN A 71 15.58 8.09 -9.82
CA ASN A 71 15.17 8.23 -8.42
C ASN A 71 13.87 9.03 -8.32
N VAL A 72 13.76 10.13 -9.07
CA VAL A 72 12.54 10.95 -9.12
C VAL A 72 11.35 10.13 -9.64
N LYS A 73 11.54 9.32 -10.70
CA LYS A 73 10.50 8.40 -11.20
C LYS A 73 10.07 7.38 -10.15
N LEU A 74 11.03 6.76 -9.45
CA LEU A 74 10.74 5.80 -8.39
C LEU A 74 9.95 6.45 -7.24
N VAL A 75 10.41 7.61 -6.75
CA VAL A 75 9.73 8.35 -5.68
C VAL A 75 8.31 8.73 -6.10
N ARG A 76 8.12 9.26 -7.31
CA ARG A 76 6.78 9.60 -7.81
C ARG A 76 5.89 8.38 -7.91
N SER A 77 6.34 7.32 -8.58
CA SER A 77 5.57 6.07 -8.68
C SER A 77 5.11 5.61 -7.30
N PHE A 78 6.04 5.62 -6.33
CA PHE A 78 5.73 5.21 -4.98
C PHE A 78 4.73 6.13 -4.27
N LEU A 79 4.85 7.45 -4.39
CA LEU A 79 3.89 8.39 -3.80
C LEU A 79 2.49 8.25 -4.42
N TYR A 80 2.41 7.96 -5.72
CA TYR A 80 1.15 7.72 -6.42
C TYR A 80 0.45 6.44 -5.97
N ASP A 81 1.20 5.43 -5.53
CA ASP A 81 0.64 4.20 -4.97
C ASP A 81 0.32 4.36 -3.47
N LEU A 82 1.21 5.00 -2.72
CA LEU A 82 1.12 5.14 -1.27
C LEU A 82 -0.06 6.02 -0.85
N ILE A 83 -0.24 7.17 -1.50
CA ILE A 83 -1.22 8.18 -1.07
C ILE A 83 -2.67 7.63 -1.16
N PRO A 84 -3.14 7.09 -2.29
CA PRO A 84 -4.48 6.52 -2.37
C PRO A 84 -4.66 5.33 -1.43
N LEU A 85 -3.62 4.51 -1.26
CA LEU A 85 -3.68 3.36 -0.36
C LEU A 85 -3.86 3.80 1.10
N LEU A 86 -3.09 4.78 1.58
CA LEU A 86 -3.23 5.31 2.93
C LEU A 86 -4.58 6.02 3.12
N ALA A 87 -5.00 6.83 2.15
CA ALA A 87 -6.27 7.54 2.21
C ALA A 87 -7.46 6.57 2.30
N ASP A 88 -7.50 5.52 1.46
CA ASP A 88 -8.52 4.48 1.52
C ASP A 88 -8.56 3.77 2.88
N ASN A 89 -7.40 3.38 3.42
CA ASN A 89 -7.33 2.72 4.73
C ASN A 89 -7.69 3.62 5.91
N LEU A 90 -7.45 4.92 5.79
CA LEU A 90 -7.87 5.92 6.78
C LEU A 90 -9.33 6.37 6.57
N GLY A 91 -9.98 6.00 5.47
CA GLY A 91 -11.31 6.52 5.13
C GLY A 91 -11.31 8.01 4.79
N GLU A 92 -10.17 8.54 4.38
CA GLU A 92 -10.01 9.90 3.89
C GLU A 92 -10.40 9.98 2.40
N PRO A 93 -10.90 11.13 1.92
CA PRO A 93 -11.14 11.32 0.49
C PRO A 93 -9.86 11.08 -0.31
N ASN A 94 -9.91 10.15 -1.27
CA ASN A 94 -8.80 9.93 -2.17
C ASN A 94 -8.51 11.21 -2.96
N PRO A 95 -7.26 11.72 -2.94
CA PRO A 95 -6.91 12.91 -3.68
C PRO A 95 -6.89 12.62 -5.17
N THR A 96 -7.33 13.59 -5.96
CA THR A 96 -7.08 13.57 -7.41
C THR A 96 -5.61 13.90 -7.63
N LEU A 97 -4.81 12.87 -7.93
CA LEU A 97 -3.42 13.06 -8.31
C LEU A 97 -3.32 13.60 -9.76
N PRO A 98 -2.31 14.42 -10.09
CA PRO A 98 -2.08 14.88 -11.45
C PRO A 98 -1.96 13.71 -12.45
N SER A 99 -2.38 13.92 -13.70
CA SER A 99 -2.25 12.89 -14.74
C SER A 99 -0.83 12.88 -15.32
N GLU A 100 -0.15 11.74 -15.30
CA GLU A 100 1.25 11.64 -15.72
C GLU A 100 1.53 10.43 -16.62
N PRO A 101 2.57 10.50 -17.49
CA PRO A 101 3.00 9.35 -18.27
C PRO A 101 3.50 8.22 -17.35
N PRO A 102 3.48 6.95 -17.80
CA PRO A 102 3.87 5.83 -16.96
C PRO A 102 5.33 5.94 -16.52
N PHE A 103 5.57 5.77 -15.23
CA PHE A 103 6.92 5.70 -14.66
C PHE A 103 7.54 4.37 -15.02
N HIS A 104 8.34 4.35 -16.08
CA HIS A 104 9.14 3.17 -16.40
C HIS A 104 10.50 3.31 -15.73
N ILE A 105 10.69 2.52 -14.68
CA ILE A 105 11.98 2.33 -14.04
C ILE A 105 12.78 1.37 -14.92
N SER A 106 13.95 1.82 -15.35
CA SER A 106 14.84 1.08 -16.25
C SER A 106 16.08 0.53 -15.55
N CYS A 107 16.40 1.07 -14.37
CA CYS A 107 17.55 0.66 -13.58
C CYS A 107 17.21 -0.48 -12.61
N SER A 108 17.86 -1.65 -12.76
CA SER A 108 17.59 -2.83 -11.92
C SER A 108 17.72 -2.60 -10.40
N PRO A 109 18.72 -1.85 -9.88
CA PRO A 109 18.77 -1.50 -8.46
C PRO A 109 17.53 -0.74 -7.96
N GLN A 110 16.92 0.10 -8.79
CA GLN A 110 15.71 0.83 -8.41
C GLN A 110 14.45 -0.02 -8.49
N GLU A 111 14.39 -1.01 -9.39
CA GLU A 111 13.32 -2.01 -9.37
C GLU A 111 13.36 -2.85 -8.08
N GLU A 112 14.55 -3.20 -7.60
CA GLU A 112 14.72 -3.90 -6.32
C GLU A 112 14.30 -3.00 -5.14
N LEU A 113 14.69 -1.72 -5.16
CA LEU A 113 14.23 -0.74 -4.17
C LEU A 113 12.71 -0.57 -4.19
N GLY A 114 12.08 -0.49 -5.37
CA GLY A 114 10.63 -0.40 -5.53
C GLY A 114 9.92 -1.61 -4.91
N ARG A 115 10.42 -2.83 -5.13
CA ARG A 115 9.87 -4.02 -4.48
C ARG A 115 10.02 -3.99 -2.95
N LYS A 116 11.12 -3.46 -2.44
CA LYS A 116 11.32 -3.29 -0.99
C LYS A 116 10.33 -2.29 -0.41
N PHE A 117 10.03 -1.20 -1.12
CA PHE A 117 8.99 -0.25 -0.74
C PHE A 117 7.63 -0.92 -0.62
N GLU A 118 7.22 -1.61 -1.69
CA GLU A 118 5.92 -2.26 -1.77
C GLU A 118 5.72 -3.22 -0.59
N SER A 119 6.73 -4.05 -0.29
CA SER A 119 6.70 -4.95 0.86
C SER A 119 6.52 -4.22 2.19
N GLN A 120 7.26 -3.14 2.45
CA GLN A 120 7.16 -2.41 3.73
C GLN A 120 5.79 -1.74 3.92
N VAL A 121 5.22 -1.20 2.84
CA VAL A 121 3.89 -0.60 2.89
C VAL A 121 2.82 -1.65 3.12
N ILE A 122 2.91 -2.81 2.45
CA ILE A 122 1.98 -3.92 2.68
C ILE A 122 2.01 -4.35 4.15
N ASP A 123 3.20 -4.54 4.72
CA ASP A 123 3.36 -4.93 6.13
C ASP A 123 2.75 -3.89 7.08
N LEU A 124 2.99 -2.59 6.82
CA LEU A 124 2.40 -1.49 7.60
C LEU A 124 0.86 -1.51 7.54
N ILE A 125 0.27 -1.66 6.35
CA ILE A 125 -1.19 -1.72 6.18
C ILE A 125 -1.80 -2.94 6.86
N ILE A 126 -1.14 -4.10 6.77
CA ILE A 126 -1.57 -5.32 7.46
C ILE A 126 -1.57 -5.08 8.98
N GLY A 127 -0.47 -4.55 9.52
CA GLY A 127 -0.36 -4.23 10.95
C GLY A 127 -1.43 -3.23 11.41
N PHE A 128 -1.70 -2.21 10.61
CA PHE A 128 -2.70 -1.18 10.90
C PHE A 128 -4.10 -1.80 10.98
N ARG A 129 -4.50 -2.56 9.96
CA ARG A 129 -5.81 -3.23 9.91
C ARG A 129 -6.00 -4.22 11.06
N GLN A 130 -4.96 -4.97 11.42
CA GLN A 130 -5.01 -5.89 12.56
C GLN A 130 -5.26 -5.14 13.87
N THR A 131 -4.61 -3.99 14.02
CA THR A 131 -4.70 -3.18 15.23
C THR A 131 -6.03 -2.43 15.34
N GLU A 132 -6.57 -1.91 14.23
CA GLU A 132 -7.91 -1.32 14.15
C GLU A 132 -8.99 -2.35 14.53
N ARG A 133 -8.85 -3.62 14.10
CA ARG A 133 -9.76 -4.70 14.52
C ARG A 133 -9.74 -4.94 16.02
N CYS A 134 -8.66 -4.61 16.70
CA CYS A 134 -8.55 -4.65 18.16
C CYS A 134 -9.10 -3.39 18.86
N GLY A 135 -9.58 -2.38 18.11
CA GLY A 135 -10.15 -1.15 18.68
C GLY A 135 -9.11 -0.16 19.24
N CYS A 136 -7.85 -0.28 18.84
CA CYS A 136 -6.78 0.57 19.35
C CYS A 136 -6.60 1.87 18.55
N PRO A 137 -6.31 3.01 19.20
CA PRO A 137 -6.23 4.32 18.55
C PRO A 137 -4.89 4.55 17.82
N VAL A 138 -4.62 3.79 16.77
CA VAL A 138 -3.32 3.75 16.07
C VAL A 138 -3.30 4.45 14.71
N ARG A 139 -4.22 5.38 14.48
CA ARG A 139 -4.37 6.09 13.20
C ARG A 139 -3.29 7.13 12.95
N LYS A 140 -2.84 7.79 14.03
CA LYS A 140 -1.90 8.92 13.99
C LYS A 140 -0.58 8.65 13.23
N PRO A 141 0.08 7.47 13.36
CA PRO A 141 1.25 7.15 12.55
C PRO A 141 0.97 7.23 11.04
N LEU A 142 -0.11 6.60 10.57
CA LEU A 142 -0.47 6.59 9.14
C LEU A 142 -0.90 7.98 8.65
N GLU A 143 -1.62 8.76 9.47
CA GLU A 143 -1.97 10.15 9.14
C GLU A 143 -0.72 11.03 8.96
N SER A 144 0.29 10.83 9.82
CA SER A 144 1.57 11.54 9.75
C SER A 144 2.34 11.15 8.48
N LEU A 145 2.35 9.86 8.13
CA LEU A 145 2.97 9.37 6.91
C LEU A 145 2.25 9.88 5.65
N LEU A 146 0.92 9.92 5.66
CA LEU A 146 0.12 10.44 4.54
C LEU A 146 0.42 11.93 4.33
N SER A 147 0.49 12.71 5.41
CA SER A 147 0.85 14.14 5.36
C SER A 147 2.25 14.34 4.77
N LEU A 148 3.23 13.55 5.22
CA LEU A 148 4.59 13.57 4.68
C LEU A 148 4.63 13.21 3.18
N ALA A 149 3.85 12.21 2.76
CA ALA A 149 3.76 11.81 1.36
C ALA A 149 3.22 12.93 0.47
N TYR A 150 2.21 13.68 0.93
CA TYR A 150 1.71 14.86 0.23
C TYR A 150 2.77 15.95 0.09
N GLU A 151 3.53 16.23 1.16
CA GLU A 151 4.61 17.21 1.13
C GLU A 151 5.69 16.83 0.10
N PHE A 152 6.09 15.55 0.05
CA PHE A 152 7.06 15.10 -0.95
C PHE A 152 6.51 15.14 -2.36
N LEU A 153 5.24 14.78 -2.58
CA LEU A 153 4.66 14.86 -3.91
C LEU A 153 4.70 16.30 -4.42
N LYS A 154 4.40 17.26 -3.55
CA LYS A 154 4.52 18.69 -3.88
C LYS A 154 5.95 19.08 -4.24
N ILE A 155 6.93 18.73 -3.41
CA ILE A 155 8.35 19.04 -3.65
C ILE A 155 8.83 18.47 -4.99
N VAL A 156 8.51 17.21 -5.25
CA VAL A 156 8.99 16.51 -6.44
C VAL A 156 8.33 17.06 -7.72
N ASN A 157 7.06 17.47 -7.67
CA ASN A 157 6.41 18.12 -8.80
C ASN A 157 6.97 19.53 -9.06
N GLU A 158 7.20 20.33 -8.00
CA GLU A 158 7.82 21.66 -8.13
C GLU A 158 9.24 21.60 -8.70
N ALA A 159 9.98 20.53 -8.43
CA ALA A 159 11.33 20.31 -8.95
C ALA A 159 11.36 19.97 -10.46
N LEU A 160 10.26 19.49 -11.04
CA LEU A 160 10.16 19.12 -12.45
C LEU A 160 9.67 20.27 -13.34
N ASP A 161 9.02 21.27 -12.75
CA ASP A 161 8.56 22.48 -13.43
C ASP A 161 9.69 23.55 -13.59
N GLN A 162 10.90 23.27 -13.08
CA GLN A 162 12.09 24.14 -13.14
C GLN A 162 13.08 23.67 -14.20
#